data_AF-A0A2I1FZ51-F1
#
_entry.id   AF-A0A2I1FZ51-F1
#
_cell.length_a   1.000
_cell.length_b   1.000
_cell.length_c   1.000
_cell.angle_alpha   90.00
_cell.angle_beta   90.00
_cell.angle_gamma   90.00
#
_symmetry.space_group_name_H-M   'P 1'
#
loop_
_entity.id
_entity.type
_entity.pdbx_description
1 polymer ?
#
loop_
_entity_poly.entity_id
_entity_poly.type
_entity_poly.pdbx_seq_one_letter_code
_entity_poly.pdbx_strand_id
1 'polypeptide(L)'
;MHTVNLLEQLPPELLPFILKYLPECDLENSRNINDVWKREANLEWTKRKEFLFGRIVQGNYTVKEFYSKLKECNLSNDYPEWLLKNLFFRGLSPEDILKVRLDGLQALALDDIVERLSPEQ
;
A
#
# COMPACT_ATOMS: atom_id res chain seq x y z
N MET A 1 28.05 -29.67 -2.50
CA MET A 1 27.53 -28.77 -1.46
C MET A 1 26.15 -28.33 -1.92
N HIS A 2 25.08 -28.75 -1.25
CA HIS A 2 23.73 -28.33 -1.62
C HIS A 2 23.45 -26.99 -0.94
N THR A 3 23.44 -25.90 -1.71
CA THR A 3 22.99 -24.60 -1.23
C THR A 3 21.48 -24.64 -1.10
N VAL A 4 21.01 -24.71 0.14
CA VAL A 4 19.58 -24.63 0.45
C VAL A 4 19.17 -23.16 0.44
N ASN A 5 18.16 -22.81 -0.35
CA ASN A 5 17.57 -21.49 -0.29
C ASN A 5 16.74 -21.38 1.02
N LEU A 6 17.14 -20.48 1.92
CA LEU A 6 16.45 -20.29 3.19
C LEU A 6 14.98 -19.87 3.02
N LEU A 7 14.64 -19.21 1.92
CA LEU A 7 13.26 -18.82 1.63
C LEU A 7 12.37 -20.01 1.29
N GLU A 8 12.93 -21.10 0.76
CA GLU A 8 12.19 -22.34 0.48
C GLU A 8 11.95 -23.17 1.75
N GLN A 9 12.72 -22.92 2.80
CA GLN A 9 12.60 -23.60 4.10
C GLN A 9 11.61 -22.89 5.05
N LEU A 10 11.11 -21.71 4.67
CA LEU A 10 10.17 -20.98 5.51
C LEU A 10 8.84 -21.74 5.63
N PRO A 11 8.33 -21.93 6.85
CA PRO A 11 6.99 -22.47 7.06
C PRO A 11 5.94 -21.64 6.29
N PRO A 12 5.08 -22.28 5.48
CA PRO A 12 4.05 -21.58 4.71
C PRO A 12 3.16 -20.66 5.55
N GLU A 13 2.96 -20.99 6.82
CA GLU A 13 2.15 -20.24 7.79
C GLU A 13 2.72 -18.84 8.10
N LEU A 14 4.02 -18.64 7.88
CA LEU A 14 4.68 -17.35 8.09
C LEU A 14 4.61 -16.44 6.86
N LEU A 15 4.37 -17.01 5.68
CA LEU A 15 4.37 -16.25 4.43
C LEU A 15 3.33 -15.12 4.42
N PRO A 16 2.08 -15.29 4.88
CA PRO A 16 1.13 -14.19 4.92
C PRO A 16 1.63 -13.00 5.75
N PHE A 17 2.32 -13.26 6.86
CA PHE A 17 2.88 -12.20 7.71
C PHE A 17 4.02 -11.46 7.02
N ILE A 18 4.89 -12.18 6.31
CA ILE A 18 6.02 -11.58 5.59
C ILE A 18 5.50 -10.76 4.39
N LEU A 19 4.66 -11.38 3.56
CA LEU A 19 4.17 -10.81 2.31
C LEU A 19 3.34 -9.56 2.54
N LYS A 20 2.55 -9.49 3.63
CA LYS A 20 1.76 -8.31 4.02
C LYS A 20 2.58 -7.02 4.05
N TYR A 21 3.84 -7.08 4.46
CA TYR A 21 4.69 -5.89 4.61
C TYR A 21 5.64 -5.65 3.43
N LEU A 22 5.71 -6.56 2.45
CA LEU A 22 6.61 -6.40 1.31
C LEU A 22 6.15 -5.26 0.38
N PRO A 23 7.08 -4.41 -0.08
CA PRO A 23 6.86 -3.51 -1.21
C PRO A 23 6.25 -4.22 -2.42
N GLU A 24 5.52 -3.49 -3.28
CA GLU A 24 4.89 -4.09 -4.48
C GLU A 24 5.90 -4.84 -5.36
N CYS A 25 7.11 -4.30 -5.55
CA CYS A 25 8.16 -4.94 -6.32
C CYS A 25 8.63 -6.26 -5.69
N ASP A 26 8.78 -6.30 -4.38
CA ASP A 26 9.28 -7.48 -3.68
C ASP A 26 8.21 -8.55 -3.57
N LEU A 27 6.94 -8.14 -3.41
CA LEU A 27 5.78 -9.02 -3.47
C LEU A 27 5.67 -9.67 -4.85
N GLU A 28 5.86 -8.90 -5.93
CA GLU A 28 5.89 -9.43 -7.30
C GLU A 28 7.06 -10.42 -7.49
N ASN A 29 8.26 -10.04 -7.05
CA ASN A 29 9.46 -10.88 -7.17
C ASN A 29 9.33 -12.19 -6.38
N SER A 30 8.64 -12.17 -5.24
CA SER A 30 8.45 -13.35 -4.39
C SER A 30 7.72 -14.50 -5.11
N ARG A 31 6.92 -14.19 -6.14
CA ARG A 31 6.22 -15.20 -6.96
C ARG A 31 7.16 -16.15 -7.72
N ASN A 32 8.43 -15.79 -7.84
CA ASN A 32 9.44 -16.56 -8.56
C ASN A 32 10.23 -17.53 -7.65
N ILE A 33 9.96 -17.57 -6.34
CA ILE A 33 10.67 -18.44 -5.40
C ILE A 33 10.22 -19.90 -5.58
N ASN A 34 8.94 -20.19 -5.34
CA ASN A 34 8.32 -21.48 -5.59
C ASN A 34 6.78 -21.35 -5.66
N ASP A 35 6.08 -22.46 -5.92
CA ASP A 35 4.61 -22.45 -6.07
C ASP A 35 3.86 -22.02 -4.81
N VAL A 36 4.40 -22.29 -3.62
CA VAL A 36 3.79 -21.86 -2.35
C VAL A 36 3.86 -20.34 -2.24
N TRP A 37 5.05 -19.76 -2.42
CA TRP A 37 5.24 -18.31 -2.44
C TRP A 37 4.38 -17.63 -3.51
N LYS A 38 4.32 -18.19 -4.71
CA LYS A 38 3.47 -17.70 -5.80
C LYS A 38 2.00 -17.64 -5.40
N ARG A 39 1.48 -18.70 -4.78
CA ARG A 39 0.09 -18.74 -4.31
C ARG A 39 -0.16 -17.67 -3.25
N GLU A 40 0.67 -17.63 -2.21
CA GLU A 40 0.48 -16.68 -1.09
C GLU A 40 0.65 -15.21 -1.55
N ALA A 41 1.61 -14.93 -2.42
CA ALA A 41 1.82 -13.60 -2.99
C ALA A 41 0.64 -13.15 -3.87
N ASN A 42 0.02 -14.07 -4.62
CA ASN A 42 -1.19 -13.77 -5.39
C ASN A 42 -2.41 -13.51 -4.49
N LEU A 43 -2.53 -14.23 -3.38
CA LEU A 43 -3.58 -14.00 -2.39
C LEU A 43 -3.43 -12.62 -1.75
N GLU A 44 -2.22 -12.27 -1.31
CA GLU A 44 -1.92 -10.95 -0.75
C GLU A 44 -2.13 -9.83 -1.78
N TRP A 45 -1.71 -10.05 -3.03
CA TRP A 45 -1.96 -9.09 -4.11
C TRP A 45 -3.46 -8.88 -4.35
N THR A 46 -4.27 -9.94 -4.27
CA THR A 46 -5.73 -9.84 -4.40
C THR A 46 -6.33 -9.04 -3.24
N LYS A 47 -5.92 -9.30 -1.99
CA LYS A 47 -6.36 -8.52 -0.82
C LYS A 47 -6.01 -7.05 -0.96
N ARG A 48 -4.77 -6.74 -1.37
CA ARG A 48 -4.34 -5.37 -1.66
C ARG A 48 -5.15 -4.76 -2.79
N LYS A 49 -5.45 -5.51 -3.85
CA LYS A 49 -6.30 -5.04 -4.96
C LYS A 49 -7.73 -4.77 -4.52
N GLU A 50 -8.35 -5.63 -3.71
CA GLU A 50 -9.68 -5.41 -3.15
C GLU A 50 -9.71 -4.19 -2.21
N PHE A 51 -8.59 -3.93 -1.53
CA PHE A 51 -8.38 -2.71 -0.76
C PHE A 51 -8.17 -1.46 -1.66
N LEU A 52 -7.42 -1.61 -2.77
CA LEU A 52 -7.05 -0.58 -3.76
C LEU A 52 -8.21 -0.18 -4.69
N PHE A 53 -8.99 -1.15 -5.16
CA PHE A 53 -10.00 -0.98 -6.20
C PHE A 53 -11.40 -1.01 -5.62
N GLY A 54 -12.09 0.13 -5.71
CA GLY A 54 -13.54 0.20 -5.59
C GLY A 54 -14.11 0.69 -4.26
N ARG A 55 -13.29 1.00 -3.24
CA ARG A 55 -13.82 1.51 -1.95
C ARG A 55 -13.51 2.96 -1.64
N ILE A 56 -12.32 3.48 -1.97
CA ILE A 56 -11.92 4.81 -1.50
C ILE A 56 -11.11 5.54 -2.57
N VAL A 57 -11.78 6.37 -3.33
CA VAL A 57 -11.17 7.46 -4.11
C VAL A 57 -11.60 8.77 -3.48
N GLN A 58 -10.84 9.83 -3.69
CA GLN A 58 -11.17 11.15 -3.16
C GLN A 58 -12.53 11.62 -3.68
N GLY A 59 -12.79 11.52 -4.98
CA GLY A 59 -14.06 11.95 -5.57
C GLY A 59 -14.40 13.39 -5.19
N ASN A 60 -15.55 13.60 -4.55
CA ASN A 60 -16.00 14.91 -4.07
C ASN A 60 -15.60 15.20 -2.61
N TYR A 61 -14.89 14.29 -1.93
CA TYR A 61 -14.43 14.51 -0.58
C TYR A 61 -13.26 15.49 -0.55
N THR A 62 -13.17 16.26 0.53
CA THR A 62 -11.95 16.99 0.85
C THR A 62 -10.79 16.01 1.08
N VAL A 63 -9.55 16.48 0.94
CA VAL A 63 -8.36 15.65 1.16
C VAL A 63 -8.33 15.09 2.59
N LYS A 64 -8.73 15.89 3.60
CA LYS A 64 -8.82 15.44 5.01
C LYS A 64 -9.87 14.35 5.21
N GLU A 65 -11.06 14.47 4.60
CA GLU A 65 -12.10 13.44 4.68
C GLU A 65 -11.68 12.14 3.98
N PHE A 66 -11.11 12.26 2.78
CA PHE A 66 -10.56 11.13 2.04
C PHE A 66 -9.50 10.40 2.87
N TYR A 67 -8.58 11.15 3.46
CA TYR A 67 -7.53 10.60 4.30
C TYR A 67 -8.06 9.90 5.56
N SER A 68 -9.05 10.50 6.23
CA SER A 68 -9.68 9.92 7.41
C SER A 68 -10.34 8.58 7.09
N LYS A 69 -11.05 8.48 5.96
CA LYS A 69 -11.63 7.22 5.48
C LYS A 69 -10.57 6.16 5.18
N LEU A 70 -9.45 6.58 4.58
CA LEU A 70 -8.33 5.69 4.30
C LEU A 70 -7.72 5.14 5.60
N LYS A 71 -7.52 5.99 6.64
CA LYS A 71 -7.07 5.55 7.97
C LYS A 71 -8.05 4.58 8.62
N GLU A 72 -9.34 4.91 8.61
CA GLU A 72 -10.40 4.08 9.21
C GLU A 72 -10.41 2.68 8.58
N CYS A 73 -10.34 2.59 7.25
CA CYS A 73 -10.25 1.31 6.56
C CYS A 73 -8.95 0.56 6.85
N ASN A 74 -7.86 1.27 7.15
CA ASN A 74 -6.61 0.63 7.54
C ASN A 74 -6.65 0.06 8.96
N LEU A 75 -7.50 0.55 9.87
CA LEU A 75 -7.59 0.02 11.24
C LEU A 75 -7.90 -1.48 11.27
N SER A 76 -8.67 -1.98 10.31
CA SER A 76 -9.01 -3.40 10.20
C SER A 76 -7.98 -4.24 9.45
N ASN A 77 -7.08 -3.62 8.68
CA ASN A 77 -6.12 -4.31 7.82
C ASN A 77 -4.67 -4.22 8.34
N ASP A 78 -4.35 -3.16 9.06
CA ASP A 78 -3.04 -2.92 9.67
C ASP A 78 -1.90 -2.95 8.61
N TYR A 79 -2.11 -2.26 7.48
CA TYR A 79 -1.09 -2.13 6.45
C TYR A 79 -0.05 -1.06 6.81
N PRO A 80 1.20 -1.22 6.33
CA PRO A 80 2.27 -0.27 6.58
C PRO A 80 2.03 1.09 5.91
N GLU A 81 2.59 2.15 6.48
CA GLU A 81 2.42 3.53 6.02
C GLU A 81 2.80 3.71 4.55
N TRP A 82 3.87 3.06 4.07
CA TRP A 82 4.29 3.18 2.67
C TRP A 82 3.20 2.69 1.70
N LEU A 83 2.44 1.66 2.07
CA LEU A 83 1.33 1.15 1.26
C LEU A 83 0.18 2.16 1.29
N LEU A 84 -0.13 2.68 2.47
CA LEU A 84 -1.13 3.73 2.67
C LEU A 84 -0.83 5.00 1.87
N LYS A 85 0.45 5.38 1.79
CA LYS A 85 0.91 6.52 1.00
C LYS A 85 0.73 6.27 -0.49
N ASN A 86 1.08 5.07 -0.96
CA ASN A 86 0.89 4.68 -2.35
C ASN A 86 -0.60 4.66 -2.74
N LEU A 87 -1.46 4.18 -1.82
CA LEU A 87 -2.92 4.22 -1.93
C LEU A 87 -3.47 5.63 -2.00
N PHE A 88 -3.03 6.49 -1.08
CA PHE A 88 -3.44 7.88 -1.02
C PHE A 88 -3.18 8.57 -2.37
N PHE A 89 -1.96 8.46 -2.91
CA PHE A 89 -1.63 9.05 -4.22
C PHE A 89 -2.44 8.49 -5.39
N ARG A 90 -2.79 7.19 -5.37
CA ARG A 90 -3.63 6.57 -6.41
C ARG A 90 -5.09 7.00 -6.33
N GLY A 91 -5.57 7.33 -5.12
CA GLY A 91 -6.95 7.73 -4.87
C GLY A 91 -7.21 9.24 -4.93
N LEU A 92 -6.18 10.08 -4.92
CA LEU A 92 -6.32 11.53 -5.06
C LEU A 92 -7.00 11.95 -6.36
N SER A 93 -7.66 13.10 -6.32
CA SER A 93 -8.17 13.80 -7.49
C SER A 93 -7.02 14.16 -8.44
N PRO A 94 -7.29 14.29 -9.76
CA PRO A 94 -6.30 14.78 -10.73
C PRO A 94 -5.67 16.13 -10.32
N GLU A 95 -6.45 17.03 -9.71
CA GLU A 95 -5.99 18.33 -9.25
C GLU A 95 -5.01 18.20 -8.07
N ASP A 96 -5.35 17.42 -7.05
CA ASP A 96 -4.52 17.29 -5.85
C ASP A 96 -3.25 16.47 -6.12
N ILE A 97 -3.31 15.42 -6.95
CA ILE A 97 -2.11 14.68 -7.34
C ILE A 97 -1.16 15.55 -8.17
N LEU A 98 -1.69 16.47 -8.99
CA LEU A 98 -0.88 17.43 -9.71
C LEU A 98 -0.18 18.38 -8.75
N LYS A 99 -0.89 18.89 -7.73
CA LYS A 99 -0.30 19.75 -6.68
C LYS A 99 0.80 19.03 -5.91
N VAL A 100 0.59 17.78 -5.50
CA VAL A 100 1.64 16.93 -4.87
C VAL A 100 2.92 16.88 -5.72
N ARG A 101 2.78 16.75 -7.04
CA ARG A 101 3.92 16.67 -7.97
C ARG A 101 4.62 18.01 -8.13
N LEU A 102 3.87 19.09 -8.30
CA LEU A 102 4.43 20.44 -8.48
C LEU A 102 5.16 20.93 -7.24
N ASP A 103 4.61 20.66 -6.06
CA ASP A 103 5.16 21.10 -4.78
C ASP A 103 6.19 20.12 -4.20
N GLY A 104 6.51 19.02 -4.89
CA GLY A 104 7.51 18.05 -4.47
C GLY A 104 7.18 17.31 -3.16
N LEU A 105 5.89 17.18 -2.81
CA LEU A 105 5.45 16.68 -1.50
C LEU A 105 5.62 15.17 -1.31
N GLN A 106 6.05 14.45 -2.35
CA GLN A 106 6.14 12.99 -2.38
C GLN A 106 7.07 12.41 -1.30
N ALA A 107 8.07 13.17 -0.85
CA ALA A 107 9.01 12.74 0.17
C ALA A 107 8.47 12.89 1.61
N LEU A 108 7.40 13.68 1.82
CA LEU A 108 6.87 14.00 3.15
C LEU A 108 6.07 12.86 3.78
N ALA A 109 5.87 12.90 5.09
CA ALA A 109 4.98 11.97 5.77
C ALA A 109 3.52 12.19 5.32
N LEU A 110 2.68 11.17 5.49
CA LEU A 110 1.31 11.23 4.96
C LEU A 110 0.47 12.35 5.61
N ASP A 111 0.62 12.54 6.92
CA ASP A 111 -0.03 13.63 7.65
C ASP A 111 0.42 15.02 7.15
N ASP A 112 1.73 15.21 6.89
CA ASP A 112 2.27 16.47 6.38
C ASP A 112 1.74 16.80 4.98
N ILE A 113 1.62 15.79 4.12
CA ILE A 113 1.06 15.96 2.76
C ILE A 113 -0.39 16.46 2.86
N VAL A 114 -1.18 15.85 3.74
CA VAL A 114 -2.60 16.19 3.92
C VAL A 114 -2.76 17.63 4.40
N GLU A 115 -1.96 18.08 5.37
CA GLU A 115 -1.98 19.47 5.84
C GLU A 115 -1.56 20.47 4.76
N ARG A 116 -0.60 20.12 3.89
CA ARG A 116 -0.18 20.98 2.77
C ARG A 116 -1.23 21.05 1.66
N LEU A 117 -1.97 19.98 1.45
CA LEU A 117 -3.04 19.93 0.44
C LEU A 117 -4.30 20.65 0.91
N SER A 118 -4.64 20.57 2.21
CA SER A 118 -5.79 21.24 2.83
C SER A 118 -5.36 22.00 4.09
N PRO A 119 -4.70 23.17 3.94
CA PRO A 119 -4.38 24.02 5.08
C PRO A 119 -5.67 24.48 5.77
N GLU A 120 -5.68 24.49 7.10
CA GLU A 120 -6.79 25.06 7.86
C GLU A 120 -6.94 26.55 7.50
N GLN A 121 -8.14 26.94 7.06
CA GLN A 121 -8.52 28.33 6.80
C GLN A 121 -9.00 29.00 8.09
#